data_AF-A0A7J9W363-F1
#
_entry.id   AF-A0A7J9W363-F1
#
_cell.length_a   1.000
_cell.length_b   1.000
_cell.length_c   1.000
_cell.angle_alpha   90.00
_cell.angle_beta   90.00
_cell.angle_gamma   90.00
#
_symmetry.space_group_name_H-M   'P 1'
#
loop_
_entity.id
_entity.type
_entity.pdbx_description
1 polymer ?
#
loop_
_entity_poly.entity_id
_entity_poly.type
_entity_poly.pdbx_seq_one_letter_code
_entity_poly.pdbx_strand_id
1 'polypeptide(L)'
;MRSTILIEAPVHTVSAALREPAVLRAAAADAGHRTYLPHPGGGLLVPGDEVRFGVRVLPGLRLPLRTRVNSATVDVLDSRLLAGPLPRLRHRAVLAPTAAGTLLTDEIDWVAPGGRLGRLFDVMALRRIVLQTLAARAERVRARAEELAERSAPVIVGAAVLSRGRLLAAQRSYPEAVAGRWELPGGRVEAGETEQQALARECREELGIDVVPDGRLGPDVPLPGGGVLRVHVGVLAAPGASPRALEHRAVSWVEPDRLDELDWLDADRVLVPELRTYLDTDRECFR
;
A
#
# COMPACT_ATOMS: atom_id res chain seq x y z
N MET A 1 21.02 10.26 -2.37
CA MET A 1 21.55 9.16 -3.24
C MET A 1 20.37 8.52 -3.93
N ARG A 2 20.50 8.13 -5.20
CA ARG A 2 19.40 7.60 -6.01
C ARG A 2 19.76 6.27 -6.65
N SER A 3 18.78 5.36 -6.76
CA SER A 3 18.81 4.16 -7.58
C SER A 3 17.52 4.09 -8.38
N THR A 4 17.59 3.74 -9.66
CA THR A 4 16.42 3.57 -10.53
C THR A 4 16.51 2.23 -11.23
N ILE A 5 15.42 1.48 -11.21
CA ILE A 5 15.28 0.20 -11.93
C ILE A 5 13.93 0.14 -12.65
N LEU A 6 13.88 -0.63 -13.74
CA LEU A 6 12.64 -1.04 -14.39
C LEU A 6 12.20 -2.39 -13.81
N ILE A 7 10.91 -2.52 -13.52
CA ILE A 7 10.28 -3.75 -13.04
C ILE A 7 9.15 -4.09 -14.01
N GLU A 8 9.15 -5.30 -14.54
CA GLU A 8 8.16 -5.78 -15.54
C GLU A 8 6.84 -6.18 -14.86
N ALA A 9 6.25 -5.25 -14.11
CA ALA A 9 4.97 -5.42 -13.45
C ALA A 9 4.17 -4.09 -13.40
N PRO A 10 2.83 -4.16 -13.33
CA PRO A 10 1.98 -2.97 -13.20
C PRO A 10 2.27 -2.17 -11.92
N VAL A 11 2.04 -0.86 -11.97
CA VAL A 11 2.36 0.06 -10.86
C VAL A 11 1.69 -0.33 -9.54
N HIS A 12 0.44 -0.80 -9.57
CA HIS A 12 -0.29 -1.24 -8.39
C HIS A 12 0.36 -2.46 -7.72
N THR A 13 0.88 -3.38 -8.53
CA THR A 13 1.56 -4.59 -8.09
C THR A 13 2.97 -4.27 -7.55
N VAL A 14 3.69 -3.37 -8.23
CA VAL A 14 4.99 -2.88 -7.72
C VAL A 14 4.81 -2.11 -6.42
N SER A 15 3.77 -1.29 -6.30
CA SER A 15 3.42 -0.57 -5.07
C SER A 15 3.12 -1.52 -3.91
N ALA A 16 2.39 -2.60 -4.17
CA ALA A 16 2.15 -3.66 -3.20
C ALA A 16 3.47 -4.26 -2.70
N ALA A 17 4.30 -4.77 -3.62
CA ALA A 17 5.60 -5.37 -3.30
C ALA A 17 6.52 -4.40 -2.53
N LEU A 18 6.51 -3.13 -2.90
CA LEU A 18 7.26 -2.05 -2.25
C LEU A 18 6.86 -1.87 -0.78
N ARG A 19 5.58 -2.05 -0.48
CA ARG A 19 4.95 -1.80 0.82
C ARG A 19 4.83 -3.06 1.67
N GLU A 20 5.08 -4.26 1.14
CA GLU A 20 5.03 -5.49 1.93
C GLU A 20 6.12 -5.51 3.03
N PRO A 21 5.75 -5.64 4.32
CA PRO A 21 6.73 -5.74 5.41
C PRO A 21 7.71 -6.91 5.25
N ALA A 22 7.28 -8.01 4.63
CA ALA A 22 8.13 -9.17 4.37
C ALA A 22 9.27 -8.84 3.39
N VAL A 23 8.96 -8.11 2.31
CA VAL A 23 9.94 -7.64 1.31
C VAL A 23 10.95 -6.70 1.97
N LEU A 24 10.49 -5.73 2.77
CA LEU A 24 11.37 -4.82 3.50
C LEU A 24 12.31 -5.58 4.44
N ARG A 25 11.80 -6.57 5.18
CA ARG A 25 12.62 -7.39 6.10
C ARG A 25 13.67 -8.19 5.35
N ALA A 26 13.29 -8.84 4.23
CA ALA A 26 14.20 -9.62 3.40
C ALA A 26 15.30 -8.73 2.79
N ALA A 27 14.94 -7.59 2.20
CA ALA A 27 15.89 -6.64 1.64
C ALA A 27 16.89 -6.12 2.69
N ALA A 28 16.40 -5.79 3.89
CA ALA A 28 17.25 -5.37 4.99
C ALA A 28 18.20 -6.49 5.44
N ALA A 29 17.71 -7.73 5.51
CA ALA A 29 18.53 -8.89 5.89
C ALA A 29 19.64 -9.17 4.86
N ASP A 30 19.35 -9.07 3.56
CA ASP A 30 20.35 -9.22 2.49
C ASP A 30 21.44 -8.15 2.58
N ALA A 31 21.09 -6.92 2.97
CA ALA A 31 22.04 -5.85 3.28
C ALA A 31 22.73 -6.03 4.66
N GLY A 32 22.47 -7.13 5.37
CA GLY A 32 23.04 -7.45 6.67
C GLY A 32 22.46 -6.63 7.83
N HIS A 33 21.37 -5.89 7.62
CA HIS A 33 20.68 -5.09 8.62
C HIS A 33 19.70 -5.95 9.44
N ARG A 34 19.25 -5.41 10.58
CA ARG A 34 18.13 -5.97 11.34
C ARG A 34 16.95 -5.04 11.22
N THR A 35 15.75 -5.59 11.18
CA THR A 35 14.49 -4.86 11.07
C THR A 35 13.50 -5.34 12.12
N TYR A 36 12.76 -4.39 12.69
CA TYR A 36 11.67 -4.67 13.61
C TYR A 36 10.50 -3.73 13.29
N LEU A 37 9.32 -4.33 13.14
CA LEU A 37 8.06 -3.64 12.90
C LEU A 37 7.11 -4.01 14.06
N PRO A 38 6.77 -3.06 14.94
CA PRO A 38 5.97 -3.36 16.13
C PRO A 38 4.55 -3.83 15.80
N HIS A 39 3.95 -3.32 14.71
CA HIS A 39 2.54 -3.56 14.35
C HIS A 39 2.41 -3.84 12.85
N PRO A 40 2.59 -5.07 12.37
CA PRO A 40 2.36 -5.41 10.96
C PRO A 40 0.86 -5.63 10.70
N GLY A 41 0.04 -4.60 10.91
CA GLY A 41 -1.41 -4.74 11.07
C GLY A 41 -2.27 -4.87 9.81
N GLY A 42 -1.71 -5.07 8.61
CA GLY A 42 -2.55 -5.01 7.40
C GLY A 42 -1.94 -5.54 6.11
N GLY A 43 -0.86 -6.32 6.16
CA GLY A 43 -0.22 -6.86 4.95
C GLY A 43 0.63 -5.86 4.15
N LEU A 44 0.32 -4.55 4.22
CA LEU A 44 1.10 -3.47 3.59
C LEU A 44 1.46 -2.38 4.61
N LEU A 45 2.58 -1.69 4.36
CA LEU A 45 2.98 -0.47 5.07
C LEU A 45 2.04 0.68 4.72
N VAL A 46 1.61 1.42 5.74
CA VAL A 46 0.72 2.57 5.65
C VAL A 46 1.29 3.80 6.36
N PRO A 47 0.80 5.02 6.07
CA PRO A 47 1.22 6.22 6.80
C PRO A 47 1.04 6.05 8.31
N GLY A 48 2.06 6.49 9.06
CA GLY A 48 2.12 6.33 10.51
C GLY A 48 2.93 5.12 10.99
N ASP A 49 3.12 4.11 10.15
CA ASP A 49 3.91 2.93 10.52
C ASP A 49 5.35 3.29 10.88
N GLU A 50 5.82 2.73 12.00
CA GLU A 50 7.19 2.88 12.45
C GLU A 50 8.02 1.64 12.13
N VAL A 51 9.19 1.85 11.52
CA VAL A 51 10.16 0.79 11.27
C VAL A 51 11.44 1.07 12.03
N ARG A 52 11.92 0.07 12.76
CA ARG A 52 13.22 0.14 13.45
C ARG A 52 14.25 -0.66 12.68
N PHE A 53 15.40 -0.05 12.41
CA PHE A 53 16.53 -0.66 11.76
C PHE A 53 17.74 -0.72 12.70
N GLY A 54 18.46 -1.83 12.65
CA GLY A 54 19.84 -1.95 13.12
C GLY A 54 20.76 -2.03 11.92
N VAL A 55 21.12 -0.89 11.34
CA VAL A 55 21.92 -0.79 10.11
C VAL A 55 23.35 -1.24 10.41
N ARG A 56 23.84 -2.25 9.70
CA ARG A 56 25.21 -2.76 9.90
C ARG A 56 26.19 -1.78 9.25
N VAL A 57 27.06 -1.18 10.06
CA VAL A 57 28.09 -0.25 9.59
C VAL A 57 29.45 -0.94 9.46
N LEU A 58 29.82 -1.74 10.46
CA LEU A 58 31.03 -2.56 10.50
C LEU A 58 30.70 -3.91 11.18
N PRO A 59 31.59 -4.93 11.12
CA PRO A 59 31.45 -6.13 11.94
C PRO A 59 31.26 -5.75 13.42
N GLY A 60 30.19 -6.24 14.05
CA GLY A 60 29.86 -5.94 15.46
C GLY A 60 29.19 -4.59 15.71
N LEU A 61 29.21 -3.63 14.78
CA LEU A 61 28.62 -2.29 14.96
C LEU A 61 27.33 -2.12 14.16
N ARG A 62 26.23 -1.82 14.87
CA ARG A 62 24.93 -1.51 14.28
C ARG A 62 24.42 -0.14 14.70
N LEU A 63 24.01 0.65 13.72
CA LEU A 63 23.40 1.95 13.92
C LEU A 63 21.89 1.79 14.14
N PRO A 64 21.34 2.19 15.29
CA PRO A 64 19.91 2.17 15.50
C PRO A 64 19.26 3.35 14.75
N LEU A 65 18.33 3.05 13.86
CA LEU A 65 17.46 4.03 13.21
C LEU A 65 16.00 3.68 13.49
N ARG A 66 15.19 4.68 13.77
CA ARG A 66 13.73 4.56 13.80
C ARG A 66 13.17 5.51 12.77
N THR A 67 12.42 4.98 11.81
CA THR A 67 11.75 5.76 10.76
C THR A 67 10.25 5.67 10.92
N ARG A 68 9.54 6.61 10.29
CA ARG A 68 8.09 6.59 10.14
C ARG A 68 7.72 6.82 8.69
N VAL A 69 6.74 6.05 8.20
CA VAL A 69 6.10 6.27 6.90
C VAL A 69 5.26 7.54 6.98
N ASN A 70 5.55 8.53 6.15
CA ASN A 70 4.78 9.78 6.11
C ASN A 70 3.63 9.70 5.10
N SER A 71 3.88 9.10 3.94
CA SER A 71 2.89 8.90 2.88
C SER A 71 3.14 7.57 2.17
N ALA A 72 2.07 6.91 1.75
CA ALA A 72 2.11 5.70 0.94
C ALA A 72 0.92 5.73 -0.02
N THR A 73 1.13 6.31 -1.20
CA THR A 73 0.17 6.28 -2.31
C THR A 73 0.51 5.14 -3.26
N VAL A 74 -0.26 4.98 -4.34
CA VAL A 74 0.07 3.99 -5.37
C VAL A 74 1.43 4.27 -6.01
N ASP A 75 1.81 5.53 -6.18
CA ASP A 75 2.98 5.99 -6.91
C ASP A 75 4.14 6.48 -6.01
N VAL A 76 3.91 6.72 -4.71
CA VAL A 76 4.94 7.25 -3.82
C VAL A 76 4.91 6.57 -2.45
N LEU A 77 6.09 6.19 -1.96
CA LEU A 77 6.31 5.83 -0.56
C LEU A 77 7.37 6.76 0.04
N ASP A 78 7.01 7.52 1.07
CA ASP A 78 7.91 8.44 1.77
C ASP A 78 8.07 8.04 3.23
N SER A 79 9.30 8.08 3.72
CA SER A 79 9.64 7.81 5.11
C SER A 79 10.69 8.78 5.62
N ARG A 80 10.56 9.20 6.89
CA ARG A 80 11.55 10.06 7.56
C ARG A 80 12.11 9.41 8.81
N LEU A 81 13.30 9.85 9.19
CA LEU A 81 13.88 9.50 10.49
C LEU A 81 13.12 10.16 11.64
N LEU A 82 12.77 9.36 12.65
CA LEU A 82 12.29 9.80 13.96
C LEU A 82 13.40 9.85 15.00
N ALA A 83 14.32 8.88 15.00
CA ALA A 83 15.43 8.81 15.94
C ALA A 83 16.62 8.06 15.33
N GLY A 84 17.82 8.50 15.66
CA GLY A 84 19.07 7.92 15.19
C GLY A 84 20.12 8.98 14.86
N PRO A 85 21.37 8.58 14.61
CA PRO A 85 22.50 9.49 14.45
C PRO A 85 22.69 10.00 13.01
N LEU A 86 21.67 9.90 12.16
CA LEU A 86 21.70 10.39 10.77
C LEU A 86 20.70 11.54 10.58
N PRO A 87 21.05 12.78 10.96
CA PRO A 87 20.14 13.92 10.88
C PRO A 87 19.55 14.06 9.47
N ARG A 88 18.25 14.36 9.43
CA ARG A 88 17.50 14.58 8.18
C ARG A 88 17.52 13.39 7.22
N LEU A 89 17.75 12.17 7.70
CA LEU A 89 17.57 10.99 6.87
C LEU A 89 16.11 10.93 6.36
N ARG A 90 15.97 10.91 5.04
CA ARG A 90 14.71 10.76 4.31
C ARG A 90 14.89 9.67 3.28
N HIS A 91 13.85 8.85 3.12
CA HIS A 91 13.74 7.89 2.04
C HIS A 91 12.46 8.23 1.26
N ARG A 92 12.59 8.28 -0.06
CA ARG A 92 11.47 8.48 -0.98
C ARG A 92 11.60 7.48 -2.11
N ALA A 93 10.57 6.68 -2.32
CA ALA A 93 10.43 5.82 -3.47
C ALA A 93 9.33 6.42 -4.36
N VAL A 94 9.60 6.54 -5.66
CA VAL A 94 8.63 7.00 -6.67
C VAL A 94 8.49 5.90 -7.72
N LEU A 95 7.25 5.58 -8.06
CA LEU A 95 6.87 4.63 -9.09
C LEU A 95 6.27 5.38 -10.27
N ALA A 96 6.84 5.18 -11.46
CA ALA A 96 6.33 5.75 -12.70
C ALA A 96 5.91 4.62 -13.66
N PRO A 97 4.62 4.55 -14.04
CA PRO A 97 4.17 3.62 -15.07
C PRO A 97 4.86 3.88 -16.41
N THR A 98 5.18 2.81 -17.13
CA THR A 98 5.75 2.83 -18.48
C THR A 98 5.06 1.78 -19.35
N ALA A 99 5.33 1.78 -20.66
CA ALA A 99 4.81 0.74 -21.55
C ALA A 99 5.33 -0.68 -21.23
N ALA A 100 6.51 -0.79 -20.61
CA ALA A 100 7.17 -2.08 -20.31
C ALA A 100 6.94 -2.55 -18.86
N GLY A 101 6.25 -1.78 -18.02
CA GLY A 101 6.13 -2.04 -16.59
C GLY A 101 6.24 -0.76 -15.79
N THR A 102 6.97 -0.77 -14.68
CA THR A 102 7.07 0.36 -13.74
C THR A 102 8.52 0.71 -13.44
N LEU A 103 8.87 1.99 -13.53
CA LEU A 103 10.15 2.50 -13.04
C LEU A 103 10.05 2.77 -11.54
N LEU A 104 10.86 2.07 -10.75
CA LEU A 104 11.07 2.37 -9.33
C LEU A 104 12.32 3.26 -9.19
N THR A 105 12.14 4.46 -8.66
CA THR A 105 13.23 5.35 -8.26
C THR A 105 13.27 5.49 -6.75
N ASP A 106 14.30 4.94 -6.12
CA ASP A 106 14.57 5.10 -4.70
C ASP A 106 15.59 6.21 -4.45
N GLU A 107 15.25 7.10 -3.52
CA GLU A 107 16.09 8.20 -3.07
C GLU A 107 16.27 8.14 -1.56
N ILE A 108 17.53 8.19 -1.12
CA ILE A 108 17.89 8.32 0.29
C ILE A 108 18.82 9.51 0.46
N ASP A 109 18.38 10.50 1.22
CA ASP A 109 19.15 11.69 1.55
C ASP A 109 19.39 11.76 3.05
N TRP A 110 20.59 12.19 3.45
CA TRP A 110 20.96 12.34 4.85
C TRP A 110 22.06 13.39 5.01
N VAL A 111 22.25 13.87 6.24
CA VAL A 111 23.41 14.67 6.63
C VAL A 111 24.36 13.81 7.46
N ALA A 112 25.64 13.77 7.07
CA ALA A 112 26.65 13.00 7.80
C ALA A 112 26.89 13.58 9.22
N PRO A 113 27.04 12.73 10.24
CA PRO A 113 27.36 13.17 11.59
C PRO A 113 28.81 13.73 11.66
N GLY A 114 29.01 14.85 12.36
CA GLY A 114 30.31 15.36 12.82
C GLY A 114 31.33 15.91 11.80
N GLY A 115 31.55 17.25 11.78
CA GLY A 115 32.83 17.92 11.43
C GLY A 115 33.52 17.67 10.05
N ARG A 116 34.39 18.57 9.55
CA ARG A 116 34.90 18.52 8.14
C ARG A 116 35.80 17.30 7.79
N LEU A 117 36.59 16.77 8.72
CA LEU A 117 37.58 15.70 8.44
C LEU A 117 37.11 14.28 8.80
N GLY A 118 36.23 14.10 9.80
CA GLY A 118 35.54 12.82 10.06
C GLY A 118 34.48 12.48 9.01
N ARG A 119 33.86 13.52 8.42
CA ARG A 119 32.88 13.42 7.32
C ARG A 119 33.36 12.61 6.12
N LEU A 120 34.63 12.63 5.73
CA LEU A 120 35.04 12.06 4.44
C LEU A 120 35.06 10.52 4.43
N PHE A 121 35.60 9.91 5.49
CA PHE A 121 35.66 8.44 5.64
C PHE A 121 34.29 7.86 6.00
N ASP A 122 33.54 8.53 6.90
CA ASP A 122 32.17 8.15 7.26
C ASP A 122 31.21 8.23 6.07
N VAL A 123 31.35 9.23 5.19
CA VAL A 123 30.51 9.38 4.00
C VAL A 123 30.76 8.26 2.99
N MET A 124 32.00 7.83 2.77
CA MET A 124 32.27 6.76 1.80
C MET A 124 31.78 5.39 2.28
N ALA A 125 31.98 5.06 3.55
CA ALA A 125 31.46 3.82 4.14
C ALA A 125 29.91 3.81 4.16
N LEU A 126 29.29 4.92 4.58
CA LEU A 126 27.83 5.05 4.63
C LEU A 126 27.19 5.05 3.25
N ARG A 127 27.81 5.68 2.24
CA ARG A 127 27.35 5.62 0.85
C ARG A 127 27.35 4.18 0.33
N ARG A 128 28.39 3.41 0.61
CA ARG A 128 28.45 1.98 0.21
C ARG A 128 27.32 1.19 0.86
N ILE A 129 27.08 1.41 2.15
CA ILE A 129 25.98 0.77 2.88
C ILE A 129 24.64 1.13 2.23
N VAL A 130 24.37 2.42 2.01
CA VAL A 130 23.13 2.88 1.37
C VAL A 130 22.95 2.27 -0.01
N LEU A 131 24.00 2.23 -0.85
CA LEU A 131 23.93 1.57 -2.16
C LEU A 131 23.60 0.09 -2.06
N GLN A 132 24.21 -0.63 -1.12
CA GLN A 132 23.91 -2.05 -0.88
C GLN A 132 22.46 -2.24 -0.41
N THR A 133 21.98 -1.39 0.49
CA THR A 133 20.58 -1.40 0.94
C THR A 133 19.62 -1.14 -0.22
N LEU A 134 19.88 -0.12 -1.04
CA LEU A 134 19.05 0.23 -2.18
C LEU A 134 19.05 -0.89 -3.24
N ALA A 135 20.20 -1.48 -3.54
CA ALA A 135 20.29 -2.59 -4.48
C ALA A 135 19.54 -3.83 -3.98
N ALA A 136 19.72 -4.21 -2.71
CA ALA A 136 19.01 -5.34 -2.11
C ALA A 136 17.49 -5.11 -2.09
N ARG A 137 17.06 -3.88 -1.81
CA ARG A 137 15.64 -3.50 -1.84
C ARG A 137 15.07 -3.56 -3.25
N ALA A 138 15.74 -2.94 -4.21
CA ALA A 138 15.33 -2.93 -5.61
C ALA A 138 15.14 -4.36 -6.12
N GLU A 139 16.09 -5.26 -5.85
CA GLU A 139 16.02 -6.66 -6.25
C GLU A 139 14.86 -7.43 -5.60
N ARG A 140 14.63 -7.23 -4.29
CA ARG A 140 13.52 -7.90 -3.59
C ARG A 140 12.15 -7.40 -4.02
N VAL A 141 12.02 -6.09 -4.28
CA VAL A 141 10.76 -5.51 -4.79
C VAL A 141 10.50 -6.01 -6.21
N ARG A 142 11.51 -6.02 -7.07
CA ARG A 142 11.42 -6.55 -8.44
C ARG A 142 10.96 -8.01 -8.44
N ALA A 143 11.70 -8.88 -7.76
CA ALA A 143 11.39 -10.31 -7.70
C ALA A 143 9.96 -10.56 -7.16
N ARG A 144 9.55 -9.82 -6.12
CA ARG A 144 8.20 -9.97 -5.56
C ARG A 144 7.11 -9.47 -6.50
N ALA A 145 7.32 -8.33 -7.16
CA ALA A 145 6.32 -7.77 -8.08
C ALA A 145 6.16 -8.63 -9.34
N GLU A 146 7.26 -9.15 -9.89
CA GLU A 146 7.24 -10.09 -11.03
C GLU A 146 6.56 -11.39 -10.63
N GLU A 147 6.85 -11.95 -9.44
CA GLU A 147 6.14 -13.14 -8.93
C GLU A 147 4.62 -12.90 -8.82
N LEU A 148 4.21 -11.73 -8.29
CA LEU A 148 2.79 -11.38 -8.19
C LEU A 148 2.12 -11.16 -9.55
N ALA A 149 2.87 -10.68 -10.54
CA ALA A 149 2.36 -10.42 -11.89
C ALA A 149 2.26 -11.69 -12.75
N GLU A 150 3.22 -12.61 -12.62
CA GLU A 150 3.24 -13.89 -13.36
C GLU A 150 2.26 -14.90 -12.79
N ARG A 151 1.99 -14.84 -11.48
CA ARG A 151 1.02 -15.74 -10.86
C ARG A 151 -0.39 -15.43 -11.36
N SER A 152 -1.07 -16.45 -11.86
CA SER A 152 -2.53 -16.46 -12.04
C SER A 152 -3.23 -16.52 -10.68
N ALA A 153 -2.97 -15.54 -9.81
CA ALA A 153 -3.62 -15.40 -8.53
C ALA A 153 -5.12 -15.10 -8.75
N PRO A 154 -6.02 -15.74 -7.98
CA PRO A 154 -7.43 -15.34 -7.98
C PRO A 154 -7.56 -13.85 -7.68
N VAL A 155 -8.25 -13.12 -8.55
CA VAL A 155 -8.52 -11.70 -8.37
C VAL A 155 -9.84 -11.54 -7.62
N ILE A 156 -9.81 -10.73 -6.57
CA ILE A 156 -10.98 -10.26 -5.84
C ILE A 156 -11.09 -8.78 -6.15
N VAL A 157 -12.25 -8.32 -6.61
CA VAL A 157 -12.52 -6.89 -6.80
C VAL A 157 -13.18 -6.32 -5.55
N GLY A 158 -12.79 -5.11 -5.17
CA GLY A 158 -13.50 -4.32 -4.15
C GLY A 158 -14.01 -3.02 -4.77
N ALA A 159 -15.21 -2.61 -4.40
CA ALA A 159 -15.86 -1.40 -4.89
C ALA A 159 -15.77 -0.28 -3.87
N ALA A 160 -14.95 0.72 -4.18
CA ALA A 160 -15.01 2.02 -3.52
C ALA A 160 -16.16 2.83 -4.12
N VAL A 161 -17.39 2.58 -3.65
CA VAL A 161 -18.58 3.30 -4.12
C VAL A 161 -18.69 4.63 -3.38
N LEU A 162 -18.71 5.73 -4.12
CA LEU A 162 -18.68 7.08 -3.57
C LEU A 162 -19.97 7.85 -3.86
N SER A 163 -20.47 8.57 -2.88
CA SER A 163 -21.62 9.47 -3.06
C SER A 163 -21.60 10.61 -2.06
N ARG A 164 -21.54 11.85 -2.60
CA ARG A 164 -21.56 13.09 -1.81
C ARG A 164 -20.46 13.12 -0.73
N GLY A 165 -19.23 12.81 -1.12
CA GLY A 165 -18.08 12.79 -0.19
C GLY A 165 -18.16 11.73 0.90
N ARG A 166 -18.89 10.64 0.68
CA ARG A 166 -18.97 9.48 1.58
C ARG A 166 -18.67 8.19 0.83
N LEU A 167 -18.08 7.23 1.53
CA LEU A 167 -17.78 5.89 1.04
C LEU A 167 -18.85 4.91 1.51
N LEU A 168 -19.29 4.00 0.63
CA LEU A 168 -20.11 2.87 1.04
C LEU A 168 -19.23 1.76 1.63
N ALA A 169 -19.51 1.37 2.86
CA ALA A 169 -18.89 0.22 3.52
C ALA A 169 -19.94 -0.86 3.80
N ALA A 170 -19.54 -2.12 3.74
CA ALA A 170 -20.39 -3.27 4.01
C ALA A 170 -19.89 -4.04 5.22
N GLN A 171 -20.80 -4.55 6.06
CA GLN A 171 -20.48 -5.28 7.27
C GLN A 171 -20.67 -6.78 7.06
N ARG A 172 -19.61 -7.57 7.28
CA ARG A 172 -19.63 -9.01 7.03
C ARG A 172 -20.64 -9.75 7.90
N SER A 173 -21.38 -10.65 7.25
CA SER A 173 -22.26 -11.61 7.91
C SER A 173 -21.51 -12.88 8.36
N TYR A 174 -20.51 -13.32 7.60
CA TYR A 174 -19.76 -14.57 7.81
C TYR A 174 -18.35 -14.49 7.19
N PRO A 175 -17.43 -15.43 7.51
CA PRO A 175 -17.49 -16.42 8.58
C PRO A 175 -17.42 -15.78 9.98
N GLU A 176 -17.78 -16.53 11.03
CA GLU A 176 -17.88 -16.03 12.43
C GLU A 176 -16.62 -15.28 12.89
N ALA A 177 -15.44 -15.76 12.48
CA ALA A 177 -14.14 -15.15 12.84
C ALA A 177 -13.99 -13.68 12.40
N VAL A 178 -14.74 -13.23 11.39
CA VAL A 178 -14.70 -11.86 10.87
C VAL A 178 -16.10 -11.22 10.75
N ALA A 179 -17.13 -11.89 11.27
CA ALA A 179 -18.49 -11.36 11.24
C ALA A 179 -18.58 -10.08 12.09
N GLY A 180 -19.24 -9.05 11.55
CA GLY A 180 -19.31 -7.73 12.17
C GLY A 180 -18.17 -6.77 11.81
N ARG A 181 -17.10 -7.25 11.18
CA ARG A 181 -16.05 -6.39 10.59
C ARG A 181 -16.54 -5.77 9.29
N TRP A 182 -15.92 -4.65 8.92
CA TRP A 182 -16.27 -3.87 7.73
C TRP A 182 -15.31 -4.14 6.56
N GLU A 183 -15.84 -4.06 5.35
CA GLU A 183 -15.10 -4.24 4.10
C GLU A 183 -15.68 -3.37 2.99
N LEU A 184 -14.91 -3.24 1.90
CA LEU A 184 -15.45 -2.79 0.63
C LEU A 184 -16.30 -3.92 0.01
N PRO A 185 -17.51 -3.62 -0.49
CA PRO A 185 -18.33 -4.61 -1.19
C PRO A 185 -17.61 -5.10 -2.45
N GLY A 186 -17.84 -6.35 -2.86
CA GLY A 186 -17.16 -6.96 -3.97
C GLY A 186 -16.88 -8.45 -3.77
N GLY A 187 -16.32 -9.07 -4.80
CA GLY A 187 -16.15 -10.51 -4.81
C GLY A 187 -15.15 -10.99 -5.86
N ARG A 188 -15.16 -12.29 -6.13
CA ARG A 188 -14.17 -12.91 -7.00
C ARG A 188 -14.50 -12.61 -8.46
N VAL A 189 -13.46 -12.31 -9.25
CA VAL A 189 -13.60 -12.26 -10.71
C VAL A 189 -13.79 -13.68 -11.25
N GLU A 190 -14.89 -13.91 -11.95
CA GLU A 190 -15.20 -15.21 -12.52
C GLU A 190 -14.53 -15.44 -13.89
N ALA A 191 -14.51 -16.70 -14.35
CA ALA A 191 -13.91 -17.04 -15.62
C ALA A 191 -14.67 -16.39 -16.79
N GLY A 192 -13.95 -15.67 -17.66
CA GLY A 192 -14.53 -14.95 -18.80
C GLY A 192 -15.06 -13.56 -18.47
N GLU A 193 -14.96 -13.14 -17.21
CA GLU A 193 -15.38 -11.81 -16.74
C GLU A 193 -14.18 -10.86 -16.60
N THR A 194 -14.35 -9.58 -16.93
CA THR A 194 -13.36 -8.54 -16.61
C THR A 194 -13.52 -8.05 -15.16
N GLU A 195 -12.50 -7.42 -14.59
CA GLU A 195 -12.60 -6.82 -13.24
C GLU A 195 -13.77 -5.83 -13.14
N GLN A 196 -14.03 -5.07 -14.20
CA GLN A 196 -15.13 -4.09 -14.28
C GLN A 196 -16.51 -4.76 -14.30
N GLN A 197 -16.63 -5.88 -15.03
CA GLN A 197 -17.87 -6.66 -15.07
C GLN A 197 -18.15 -7.29 -13.71
N ALA A 198 -17.13 -7.87 -13.08
CA ALA A 198 -17.23 -8.44 -11.73
C ALA A 198 -17.68 -7.38 -10.73
N LEU A 199 -17.06 -6.19 -10.76
CA LEU A 199 -17.42 -5.07 -9.88
C LEU A 199 -18.92 -4.72 -9.98
N ALA A 200 -19.42 -4.59 -11.20
CA ALA A 200 -20.82 -4.23 -11.46
C ALA A 200 -21.80 -5.37 -11.14
N ARG A 201 -21.40 -6.64 -11.33
CA ARG A 201 -22.18 -7.80 -10.91
C ARG A 201 -22.29 -7.86 -9.39
N GLU A 202 -21.17 -7.81 -8.68
CA GLU A 202 -21.11 -7.88 -7.21
C GLU A 202 -21.90 -6.73 -6.57
N CYS A 203 -21.79 -5.50 -7.07
CA CYS A 203 -22.61 -4.38 -6.57
C CYS A 203 -24.12 -4.60 -6.78
N ARG A 204 -24.54 -5.28 -7.84
CA ARG A 204 -25.96 -5.61 -8.04
C ARG A 204 -26.42 -6.72 -7.09
N GLU A 205 -25.60 -7.76 -6.93
CA GLU A 205 -25.90 -8.94 -6.12
C GLU A 205 -25.90 -8.61 -4.62
N GLU A 206 -24.86 -7.94 -4.13
CA GLU A 206 -24.68 -7.65 -2.72
C GLU A 206 -25.46 -6.41 -2.25
N LEU A 207 -25.63 -5.41 -3.14
CA LEU A 207 -26.12 -4.08 -2.77
C LEU A 207 -27.41 -3.65 -3.47
N GLY A 208 -27.80 -4.32 -4.56
CA GLY A 208 -28.97 -3.95 -5.36
C GLY A 208 -28.82 -2.63 -6.13
N ILE A 209 -27.58 -2.23 -6.47
CA ILE A 209 -27.29 -1.00 -7.19
C ILE A 209 -26.41 -1.23 -8.42
N ASP A 210 -26.64 -0.42 -9.46
CA ASP A 210 -25.78 -0.36 -10.63
C ASP A 210 -24.67 0.67 -10.44
N VAL A 211 -23.43 0.26 -10.70
CA VAL A 211 -22.25 1.13 -10.66
C VAL A 211 -21.52 1.12 -12.00
N VAL A 212 -20.96 2.27 -12.37
CA VAL A 212 -20.05 2.45 -13.49
C VAL A 212 -18.62 2.50 -12.93
N PRO A 213 -17.73 1.58 -13.32
CA PRO A 213 -16.33 1.60 -12.88
C PRO A 213 -15.58 2.83 -13.39
N ASP A 214 -14.82 3.48 -12.51
CA ASP A 214 -14.06 4.72 -12.79
C ASP A 214 -12.58 4.59 -12.40
N GLY A 215 -11.97 3.47 -12.78
CA GLY A 215 -10.55 3.22 -12.58
C GLY A 215 -10.18 2.60 -11.22
N ARG A 216 -8.88 2.36 -11.05
CA ARG A 216 -8.30 1.65 -9.89
C ARG A 216 -7.93 2.61 -8.77
N LEU A 217 -8.10 2.16 -7.53
CA LEU A 217 -7.69 2.88 -6.33
C LEU A 217 -6.68 2.06 -5.53
N GLY A 218 -5.59 2.71 -5.11
CA GLY A 218 -4.59 2.11 -4.22
C GLY A 218 -3.73 1.00 -4.87
N PRO A 219 -2.85 0.35 -4.10
CA PRO A 219 -2.06 -0.79 -4.55
C PRO A 219 -2.90 -2.06 -4.70
N ASP A 220 -2.32 -3.08 -5.32
CA ASP A 220 -2.82 -4.45 -5.16
C ASP A 220 -2.64 -4.88 -3.70
N VAL A 221 -3.58 -5.62 -3.10
CA VAL A 221 -3.48 -6.11 -1.72
C VAL A 221 -3.42 -7.63 -1.71
N PRO A 222 -2.26 -8.24 -1.42
CA PRO A 222 -2.14 -9.70 -1.30
C PRO A 222 -3.02 -10.23 -0.16
N LEU A 223 -3.82 -11.25 -0.46
CA LEU A 223 -4.73 -11.86 0.51
C LEU A 223 -4.14 -13.16 1.09
N PRO A 224 -4.50 -13.51 2.34
CA PRO A 224 -4.32 -14.87 2.84
C PRO A 224 -4.96 -15.88 1.88
N GLY A 225 -4.25 -16.95 1.54
CA GLY A 225 -4.71 -17.93 0.55
C GLY A 225 -4.26 -17.66 -0.89
N GLY A 226 -3.52 -16.58 -1.13
CA GLY A 226 -2.81 -16.35 -2.40
C GLY A 226 -3.61 -15.66 -3.49
N GLY A 227 -4.78 -15.13 -3.18
CA GLY A 227 -5.50 -14.18 -4.04
C GLY A 227 -4.98 -12.75 -3.89
N VAL A 228 -5.51 -11.85 -4.71
CA VAL A 228 -5.20 -10.42 -4.67
C VAL A 228 -6.48 -9.61 -4.70
N LEU A 229 -6.63 -8.68 -3.75
CA LEU A 229 -7.69 -7.67 -3.77
C LEU A 229 -7.24 -6.50 -4.65
N ARG A 230 -8.09 -6.12 -5.61
CA ARG A 230 -7.93 -4.97 -6.50
C ARG A 230 -9.15 -4.07 -6.36
N VAL A 231 -8.93 -2.84 -5.89
CA VAL A 231 -10.03 -1.90 -5.67
C VAL A 231 -10.25 -1.02 -6.87
N HIS A 232 -11.52 -0.88 -7.24
CA HIS A 232 -12.00 0.02 -8.29
C HIS A 232 -12.96 1.04 -7.70
N VAL A 233 -12.90 2.27 -8.21
CA VAL A 233 -13.90 3.29 -7.90
C VAL A 233 -15.17 2.95 -8.65
N GLY A 234 -16.31 3.02 -7.95
CA GLY A 234 -17.64 2.80 -8.52
C GLY A 234 -18.49 4.06 -8.40
N VAL A 235 -18.98 4.57 -9.54
CA VAL A 235 -19.92 5.69 -9.60
C VAL A 235 -21.33 5.15 -9.73
N LEU A 236 -22.27 5.62 -8.91
CA LEU A 236 -23.68 5.22 -9.02
C LEU A 236 -24.23 5.58 -10.40
N ALA A 237 -24.78 4.59 -11.12
CA ALA A 237 -25.35 4.82 -12.45
C ALA A 237 -26.62 5.69 -12.39
N ALA A 238 -27.40 5.56 -11.32
CA ALA A 238 -28.59 6.36 -11.07
C ALA A 238 -28.40 7.26 -9.83
N PRO A 239 -28.53 8.60 -9.98
CA PRO A 239 -28.51 9.50 -8.83
C PRO A 239 -29.60 9.14 -7.82
N GLY A 240 -29.23 8.98 -6.55
CA GLY A 240 -30.16 8.64 -5.47
C GLY A 240 -30.46 7.14 -5.32
N ALA A 241 -29.82 6.27 -6.11
CA ALA A 241 -29.82 4.83 -5.84
C ALA A 241 -29.42 4.56 -4.38
N SER A 242 -30.18 3.69 -3.72
CA SER A 242 -30.05 3.41 -2.30
C SER A 242 -29.59 1.96 -2.09
N PRO A 243 -28.30 1.73 -1.73
CA PRO A 243 -27.79 0.39 -1.49
C PRO A 243 -28.48 -0.28 -0.31
N ARG A 244 -28.62 -1.59 -0.38
CA ARG A 244 -29.22 -2.44 0.67
C ARG A 244 -28.25 -3.56 1.01
N ALA A 245 -28.25 -4.03 2.24
CA ALA A 245 -27.45 -5.19 2.60
C ALA A 245 -28.20 -6.47 2.16
N LEU A 246 -27.94 -6.96 0.95
CA LEU A 246 -28.60 -8.17 0.43
C LEU A 246 -27.88 -9.44 0.92
N GLU A 247 -26.55 -9.41 0.97
CA GLU A 247 -25.71 -10.52 1.48
C GLU A 247 -24.91 -10.13 2.74
N HIS A 248 -24.78 -8.83 3.00
CA HIS A 248 -24.15 -8.29 4.20
C HIS A 248 -25.11 -8.13 5.37
N ARG A 249 -24.53 -7.97 6.56
CA ARG A 249 -25.29 -7.71 7.79
C ARG A 249 -25.84 -6.29 7.81
N ALA A 250 -25.05 -5.36 7.30
CA ALA A 250 -25.37 -3.95 7.21
C ALA A 250 -24.55 -3.29 6.11
N VAL A 251 -25.02 -2.16 5.60
CA VAL A 251 -24.27 -1.25 4.73
C VAL A 251 -24.39 0.15 5.29
N SER A 252 -23.35 0.95 5.17
CA SER A 252 -23.34 2.32 5.69
C SER A 252 -22.54 3.26 4.80
N TRP A 253 -23.06 4.47 4.64
CA TRP A 253 -22.29 5.59 4.10
C TRP A 253 -21.41 6.16 5.22
N VAL A 254 -20.10 6.19 4.99
CA VAL A 254 -19.09 6.58 5.98
C VAL A 254 -18.39 7.86 5.52
N GLU A 255 -18.26 8.81 6.43
CA GLU A 255 -17.52 10.05 6.20
C GLU A 255 -16.01 9.84 6.35
N PRO A 256 -15.16 10.66 5.69
CA PRO A 256 -13.70 10.50 5.70
C PRO A 256 -13.09 10.45 7.11
N ASP A 257 -13.61 11.28 8.01
CA ASP A 257 -13.15 11.41 9.40
C ASP A 257 -13.57 10.22 10.28
N ARG A 258 -14.56 9.44 9.84
CA ARG A 258 -15.10 8.28 10.55
C ARG A 258 -14.49 6.96 10.07
N LEU A 259 -13.70 6.97 8.99
CA LEU A 259 -13.11 5.76 8.41
C LEU A 259 -12.25 4.98 9.42
N ASP A 260 -11.50 5.66 10.29
CA ASP A 260 -10.63 4.99 11.27
C ASP A 260 -11.40 4.34 12.43
N GLU A 261 -12.69 4.64 12.57
CA GLU A 261 -13.54 4.09 13.64
C GLU A 261 -14.15 2.73 13.29
N LEU A 262 -14.15 2.37 12.00
CA LEU A 262 -14.66 1.09 11.55
C LEU A 262 -13.64 0.00 11.86
N ASP A 263 -14.12 -1.14 12.38
CA ASP A 263 -13.34 -2.37 12.50
C ASP A 263 -13.22 -3.04 11.12
N TRP A 264 -12.38 -2.45 10.25
CA TRP A 264 -12.11 -2.96 8.91
C TRP A 264 -11.45 -4.34 8.97
N LEU A 265 -11.70 -5.16 7.95
CA LEU A 265 -10.79 -6.26 7.63
C LEU A 265 -9.37 -5.75 7.41
N ASP A 266 -8.39 -6.61 7.67
CA ASP A 266 -6.97 -6.22 7.59
C ASP A 266 -6.56 -5.81 6.17
N ALA A 267 -7.13 -6.46 5.14
CA ALA A 267 -6.87 -6.15 3.73
C ALA A 267 -7.46 -4.81 3.30
N ASP A 268 -8.64 -4.46 3.81
CA ASP A 268 -9.33 -3.19 3.53
C ASP A 268 -8.74 -2.05 4.34
N ARG A 269 -8.31 -2.32 5.57
CA ARG A 269 -7.74 -1.33 6.48
C ARG A 269 -6.53 -0.61 5.86
N VAL A 270 -5.70 -1.31 5.08
CA VAL A 270 -4.53 -0.68 4.46
C VAL A 270 -4.83 0.31 3.35
N LEU A 271 -6.07 0.34 2.88
CA LEU A 271 -6.55 1.24 1.83
C LEU A 271 -7.24 2.49 2.40
N VAL A 272 -7.50 2.54 3.71
CA VAL A 272 -8.13 3.69 4.37
C VAL A 272 -7.42 5.03 4.08
N PRO A 273 -6.07 5.12 4.08
CA PRO A 273 -5.38 6.36 3.73
C PRO A 273 -5.67 6.84 2.29
N GLU A 274 -5.71 5.92 1.33
CA GLU A 274 -6.02 6.20 -0.08
C GLU A 274 -7.48 6.59 -0.26
N LEU A 275 -8.41 5.88 0.39
CA LEU A 275 -9.83 6.19 0.38
C LEU A 275 -10.11 7.59 0.94
N ARG A 276 -9.46 7.96 2.05
CA ARG A 276 -9.57 9.30 2.64
C ARG A 276 -9.11 10.38 1.66
N THR A 277 -7.94 10.20 1.07
CA THR A 277 -7.37 11.16 0.10
C THR A 277 -8.31 11.35 -1.10
N TYR A 278 -8.90 10.26 -1.59
CA TYR A 278 -9.84 10.31 -2.69
C TYR A 278 -11.14 11.06 -2.30
N LEU A 279 -11.71 10.76 -1.13
CA LEU A 279 -12.92 11.43 -0.65
C LEU A 279 -12.72 12.94 -0.40
N ASP A 280 -11.56 13.34 0.11
CA ASP A 280 -11.23 14.75 0.31
C ASP A 280 -11.18 15.50 -1.02
N THR A 281 -10.62 14.88 -2.06
CA THR A 281 -10.58 15.43 -3.42
C THR A 281 -11.99 15.51 -4.02
N ASP A 282 -12.82 14.47 -3.85
CA ASP A 282 -14.22 14.45 -4.31
C ASP A 282 -15.05 15.58 -3.66
N ARG A 283 -14.88 15.79 -2.35
CA ARG A 283 -15.55 16.88 -1.61
C ARG A 283 -15.22 18.26 -2.16
N GLU A 284 -13.99 18.49 -2.60
CA GLU A 284 -13.58 19.76 -3.19
C GLU A 284 -14.23 20.01 -4.56
N CYS A 285 -14.48 18.96 -5.35
CA CYS A 285 -15.18 19.08 -6.63
C CYS A 285 -16.67 19.45 -6.50
N PHE A 286 -17.28 19.26 -5.33
CA PHE A 286 -18.69 19.56 -5.06
C PHE A 286 -18.92 20.80 -4.17
N ARG A 287 -17.87 21.55 -3.82
CA ARG A 287 -17.97 22.87 -3.16
C ARG A 287 -17.98 23.99 -4.18
#